data_AF-A0A3B0UJM3-F1
#
_entry.id   AF-A0A3B0UJM3-F1
#
_cell.length_a   1.000
_cell.length_b   1.000
_cell.length_c   1.000
_cell.angle_alpha   90.00
_cell.angle_beta   90.00
_cell.angle_gamma   90.00
#
_symmetry.space_group_name_H-M   'P 1'
#
loop_
_entity.id
_entity.type
_entity.pdbx_description
1 polymer ?
#
loop_
_entity_poly.entity_id
_entity_poly.type
_entity_poly.pdbx_seq_one_letter_code
_entity_poly.pdbx_strand_id
1 'polypeptide(L)'
;MNNDIKTPENLNSLNNLNSLGLAGEPKDCRIVVAMSGGVDSSVVAGLLAGQGYDVIGVTLQLYDHGEAVHRKGACCAGQDIHDAKRVAAMLNIP
;
A
#
# COMPACT_ATOMS: atom_id res chain seq x y z
N MET A 1 -41.10 -29.87 -7.02
CA MET A 1 -39.63 -29.82 -7.11
C MET A 1 -39.30 -28.66 -8.01
N ASN A 2 -39.19 -27.47 -7.45
CA ASN A 2 -38.90 -26.27 -8.23
C ASN A 2 -37.38 -26.18 -8.37
N ASN A 3 -36.92 -26.34 -9.60
CA ASN A 3 -35.56 -26.03 -10.01
C ASN A 3 -35.42 -24.50 -10.00
N ASP A 4 -35.03 -23.94 -8.85
CA ASP A 4 -34.55 -22.56 -8.78
C ASP A 4 -33.14 -22.52 -9.37
N ILE A 5 -33.10 -22.53 -10.71
CA ILE A 5 -31.96 -22.13 -11.51
C ILE A 5 -31.63 -20.69 -11.10
N LYS A 6 -30.54 -20.54 -10.34
CA LYS A 6 -29.98 -19.23 -9.99
C LYS A 6 -29.71 -18.48 -11.30
N THR A 7 -30.37 -17.33 -11.46
CA THR A 7 -30.29 -16.48 -12.63
C THR A 7 -28.84 -15.99 -12.87
N PRO A 8 -28.44 -15.77 -14.14
CA PRO A 8 -27.09 -15.34 -14.50
C PRO A 8 -26.71 -13.93 -14.01
N GLU A 9 -27.64 -13.17 -13.42
CA GLU A 9 -27.39 -11.80 -12.94
C GLU A 9 -26.44 -11.72 -11.73
N ASN A 10 -26.25 -12.82 -11.00
CA ASN A 10 -25.38 -12.85 -9.81
C ASN A 10 -23.95 -13.36 -10.07
N LEU A 11 -23.62 -13.80 -11.30
CA LEU A 11 -22.23 -14.14 -11.66
C LEU A 11 -21.42 -12.90 -12.10
N ASN A 12 -22.09 -11.81 -12.50
CA ASN A 12 -21.41 -10.62 -13.02
C ASN A 12 -20.67 -9.79 -11.94
N SER A 13 -20.96 -9.98 -10.65
CA SER A 13 -20.26 -9.26 -9.58
C SER A 13 -18.88 -9.85 -9.23
N LEU A 14 -18.62 -11.12 -9.57
CA LEU A 14 -17.31 -11.76 -9.35
C LEU A 14 -16.32 -11.50 -10.50
N ASN A 15 -16.81 -11.03 -11.65
CA ASN A 15 -16.00 -10.80 -12.85
C ASN A 15 -15.35 -9.41 -12.93
N ASN A 16 -15.46 -8.59 -11.88
CA ASN A 16 -14.88 -7.24 -11.85
C ASN A 16 -13.97 -7.01 -10.62
N LEU A 17 -13.27 -8.06 -10.19
CA LEU A 17 -12.27 -7.97 -9.13
C LEU A 17 -10.88 -7.74 -9.75
N ASN A 18 -10.13 -6.78 -9.21
CA ASN A 18 -8.75 -6.53 -9.59
C ASN A 18 -7.78 -7.51 -8.93
N SER A 19 -6.47 -7.33 -9.14
CA SER A 19 -5.43 -8.22 -8.62
C SER A 19 -5.36 -8.31 -7.09
N LEU A 20 -6.00 -7.39 -6.37
CA LEU A 20 -6.15 -7.43 -4.90
C LEU A 20 -7.49 -8.05 -4.45
N GLY A 21 -8.33 -8.51 -5.38
CA GLY A 21 -9.67 -9.01 -5.05
C GLY A 21 -10.65 -7.90 -4.68
N LEU A 22 -10.36 -6.65 -5.04
CA LEU A 22 -11.22 -5.50 -4.80
C LEU A 22 -12.05 -5.19 -6.06
N ALA A 23 -13.25 -4.66 -5.89
CA ALA A 23 -14.08 -4.27 -7.02
C ALA A 23 -13.52 -3.04 -7.74
N GLY A 24 -13.54 -3.06 -9.08
CA GLY A 24 -13.14 -1.92 -9.92
C GLY A 24 -11.69 -1.97 -10.42
N GLU A 25 -11.34 -1.03 -11.29
CA GLU A 25 -10.01 -0.95 -11.92
C GLU A 25 -8.94 -0.50 -10.90
N PRO A 26 -7.66 -0.91 -11.06
CA PRO A 26 -6.57 -0.52 -10.16
C PRO A 26 -6.49 0.98 -9.90
N LYS A 27 -6.60 1.80 -10.95
CA LYS A 27 -6.53 3.28 -10.87
C LYS A 27 -7.62 3.92 -10.01
N ASP A 28 -8.75 3.24 -9.84
CA ASP A 28 -9.89 3.72 -9.05
C ASP A 28 -9.78 3.26 -7.58
N CYS A 29 -8.79 2.41 -7.28
CA CYS A 29 -8.51 1.89 -5.95
C CYS A 29 -7.32 2.62 -5.33
N ARG A 30 -7.60 3.47 -4.34
CA ARG A 30 -6.56 4.13 -3.54
C ARG A 30 -5.97 3.20 -2.50
N ILE A 31 -4.66 2.98 -2.56
CA ILE A 31 -3.93 2.13 -1.62
C ILE A 31 -2.92 2.97 -0.84
N VAL A 32 -3.06 2.97 0.48
CA VAL A 32 -2.08 3.60 1.39
C VAL A 32 -1.08 2.54 1.83
N VAL A 33 0.19 2.72 1.48
CA VAL A 33 1.27 1.83 1.89
C VAL A 33 2.01 2.47 3.06
N ALA A 34 2.02 1.78 4.20
CA ALA A 34 2.88 2.15 5.32
C ALA A 34 4.36 1.88 4.93
N MET A 35 5.11 2.95 4.64
CA MET A 35 6.49 2.89 4.19
C MET A 35 7.43 3.20 5.35
N SER A 36 8.09 2.16 5.86
CA SER A 36 9.08 2.26 6.94
C SER A 36 10.48 2.68 6.46
N GLY A 37 10.69 2.76 5.14
CA GLY A 37 12.03 2.91 4.54
C GLY A 37 12.71 1.57 4.24
N GLY A 38 12.15 0.46 4.73
CA GLY A 38 12.62 -0.89 4.45
C GLY A 38 12.23 -1.41 3.06
N VAL A 39 12.92 -2.46 2.63
CA VAL A 39 12.76 -3.09 1.30
C VAL A 39 11.36 -3.63 1.08
N ASP A 40 10.76 -4.31 2.07
CA ASP A 40 9.46 -4.96 1.90
C ASP A 40 8.36 -3.96 1.52
N SER A 41 8.24 -2.88 2.29
CA SER A 41 7.26 -1.80 2.02
C SER A 41 7.53 -1.10 0.68
N SER A 42 8.80 -1.00 0.29
CA SER A 42 9.22 -0.40 -0.99
C SER A 42 8.83 -1.27 -2.18
N VAL A 43 9.01 -2.59 -2.06
CA VAL A 43 8.61 -3.55 -3.09
C VAL A 43 7.09 -3.59 -3.24
N VAL A 44 6.34 -3.58 -2.13
CA VAL A 44 4.87 -3.51 -2.17
C VAL A 44 4.42 -2.24 -2.90
N ALA A 45 4.96 -1.07 -2.54
CA ALA A 45 4.64 0.19 -3.22
C ALA A 45 4.96 0.14 -4.73
N GLY A 46 6.13 -0.39 -5.10
CA GLY A 46 6.55 -0.51 -6.50
C GLY A 46 5.68 -1.47 -7.32
N LEU A 47 5.31 -2.62 -6.74
CA LEU A 47 4.44 -3.60 -7.41
C LEU A 47 3.04 -3.05 -7.64
N LEU A 48 2.48 -2.30 -6.68
CA LEU A 48 1.15 -1.72 -6.81
C LEU A 48 1.15 -0.54 -7.78
N ALA A 49 2.14 0.35 -7.70
CA ALA A 49 2.28 1.46 -8.63
C ALA A 49 2.48 0.94 -10.07
N GLY A 50 3.30 -0.10 -10.26
CA GLY A 50 3.52 -0.75 -11.55
C GLY A 50 2.27 -1.46 -12.12
N GLN A 51 1.33 -1.85 -11.26
CA GLN A 51 0.02 -2.38 -11.66
C GLN A 51 -1.01 -1.27 -11.95
N GLY A 52 -0.66 0.00 -11.77
CA GLY A 52 -1.53 1.14 -12.05
C GLY A 52 -2.50 1.51 -10.93
N TYR A 53 -2.24 1.06 -9.69
CA TYR A 53 -3.02 1.50 -8.52
C TYR A 53 -2.73 2.97 -8.17
N ASP A 54 -3.70 3.65 -7.56
CA ASP A 54 -3.50 4.97 -6.95
C ASP A 54 -2.82 4.79 -5.58
N VAL A 55 -1.49 4.73 -5.59
CA VAL A 55 -0.68 4.44 -4.39
C VAL A 55 -0.24 5.71 -3.70
N ILE A 56 -0.36 5.75 -2.37
CA ILE A 56 0.18 6.81 -1.50
C ILE A 56 1.11 6.17 -0.47
N GLY A 57 2.34 6.67 -0.35
CA GLY A 57 3.29 6.26 0.68
C GLY A 57 3.09 7.05 1.98
N VAL A 58 3.01 6.37 3.13
CA VAL A 58 2.92 7.03 4.44
C VAL A 58 3.96 6.47 5.38
N THR A 59 4.80 7.34 5.94
CA THR A 59 5.70 6.97 7.04
C THR A 59 5.09 7.38 8.37
N LEU A 60 5.01 6.44 9.31
CA LEU A 60 4.50 6.67 10.66
C LEU A 60 5.66 6.74 11.64
N GLN A 61 5.79 7.88 12.32
CA GLN A 61 6.73 8.02 13.43
C GLN A 61 5.99 7.82 14.74
N LEU A 62 6.11 6.62 15.32
CA LEU A 62 5.33 6.21 16.49
C LEU A 62 6.08 6.35 17.82
N TYR A 63 7.34 6.79 17.80
CA TYR A 63 8.18 6.94 18.99
C TYR A 63 8.41 8.40 19.35
N ASP A 64 8.28 8.71 20.64
CA ASP A 64 8.50 10.04 21.21
C ASP A 64 9.96 10.47 21.06
N HIS A 65 10.17 11.66 20.53
CA HIS A 65 11.46 12.31 20.39
C HIS A 65 12.14 12.63 21.74
N GLY A 66 11.43 12.53 22.88
CA GLY A 66 11.99 12.87 24.20
C GLY A 66 12.98 11.86 24.81
N GLU A 67 12.74 10.56 24.66
CA GLU A 67 13.51 9.51 25.39
C GLU A 67 14.49 8.73 24.49
N ALA A 68 14.32 8.79 23.17
CA ALA A 68 15.15 8.04 22.22
C ALA A 68 16.49 8.73 21.91
N VAL A 69 16.60 10.05 22.12
CA VAL A 69 17.81 10.84 21.80
C VAL A 69 19.04 10.40 22.60
N HIS A 70 18.85 9.72 23.73
CA HIS A 70 19.95 9.27 24.60
C HIS A 70 20.37 7.80 24.42
N ARG A 71 19.70 7.00 23.59
CA ARG A 71 20.13 5.62 23.31
C ARG A 71 21.00 5.55 22.05
N LYS A 72 22.25 5.08 22.21
CA LYS A 72 23.09 4.61 21.09
C LYS A 72 22.27 3.60 20.27
N GLY A 73 21.81 4.01 19.08
CA GLY A 73 20.93 3.22 18.20
C GLY A 73 19.72 3.98 17.64
N ALA A 74 19.36 5.15 18.19
CA ALA A 74 18.23 5.97 17.70
C ALA A 74 18.51 6.73 16.37
N CYS A 75 19.70 6.58 15.81
CA CYS A 75 20.15 7.27 14.60
C CYS A 75 19.32 6.89 13.35
N CYS A 76 18.66 5.72 13.34
CA CYS A 76 17.98 5.21 12.15
C CYS A 76 16.61 5.86 11.88
N ALA A 77 15.92 6.42 12.87
CA ALA A 77 14.55 6.92 12.68
C ALA A 77 14.45 8.06 11.63
N GLY A 78 15.48 8.90 11.54
CA GLY A 78 15.56 9.93 10.49
C GLY A 78 15.94 9.35 9.12
N GLN A 79 16.86 8.37 9.10
CA GLN A 79 17.31 7.73 7.87
C GLN A 79 16.17 6.95 7.18
N ASP A 80 15.37 6.24 7.97
CA ASP A 80 14.21 5.46 7.50
C ASP A 80 13.17 6.35 6.78
N ILE A 81 12.89 7.54 7.32
CA ILE A 81 12.01 8.53 6.69
C ILE A 81 12.61 9.02 5.36
N HIS A 82 13.93 9.26 5.32
CA HIS A 82 14.60 9.69 4.10
C HIS A 82 14.63 8.60 3.03
N ASP A 83 14.81 7.34 3.43
CA ASP A 83 14.80 6.20 2.52
C ASP A 83 13.39 5.96 1.97
N ALA A 84 12.35 6.02 2.80
CA ALA A 84 10.95 5.98 2.36
C ALA A 84 10.64 7.09 1.34
N LYS A 85 11.05 8.34 1.65
CA LYS A 85 10.88 9.48 0.74
C LYS A 85 11.60 9.28 -0.59
N ARG A 86 12.82 8.74 -0.57
CA ARG A 86 13.60 8.48 -1.80
C ARG A 86 12.90 7.45 -2.68
N VAL A 87 12.38 6.38 -2.09
CA VAL A 87 11.64 5.35 -2.82
C VAL A 87 10.34 5.91 -3.40
N ALA A 88 9.56 6.67 -2.61
CA ALA A 88 8.32 7.28 -3.08
C ALA A 88 8.57 8.20 -4.30
N ALA A 89 9.63 9.02 -4.24
CA ALA A 89 10.05 9.86 -5.35
C ALA A 89 10.49 9.05 -6.59
N MET A 90 11.23 7.95 -6.41
CA MET A 90 11.62 7.07 -7.52
C MET A 90 10.41 6.41 -8.20
N LEU A 91 9.36 6.11 -7.43
CA LEU A 91 8.12 5.50 -7.92
C LEU A 91 7.10 6.52 -8.44
N ASN A 92 7.37 7.83 -8.34
CA ASN A 92 6.42 8.91 -8.66
C ASN A 92 5.08 8.78 -7.91
N ILE A 93 5.13 8.39 -6.64
CA ILE A 93 3.95 8.32 -5.76
C ILE A 93 4.04 9.42 -4.67
N PRO A 94 2.89 9.99 -4.22
CA PRO A 94 2.85 10.95 -3.12
C PRO A 94 3.35 10.38 -1.79
#